data_AF-A0A9E0LPE4-F1
#
_entry.id   AF-A0A9E0LPE4-F1
#
_cell.length_a   1.000
_cell.length_b   1.000
_cell.length_c   1.000
_cell.angle_alpha   90.00
_cell.angle_beta   90.00
_cell.angle_gamma   90.00
#
_symmetry.space_group_name_H-M   'P 1'
#
loop_
_entity.id
_entity.type
_entity.pdbx_description
1 polymer ?
#
loop_
_entity_poly.entity_id
_entity_poly.type
_entity_poly.pdbx_seq_one_letter_code
_entity_poly.pdbx_strand_id
1 'polypeptide(L)'
;MKKITIIIICICVVVFTLPFVFSAHERNAASILASAKTKLTQATWGKPQKTTEPTPYGDLNGVKISGKLTTSQATLPHFEDAEVLNKLGYVPDNLLSADGPGSSVWGYKKQNSGKTSIILYSYNTKPSSTKKNEPLQFNCPCTMTVSVFISNNINTNSKDSLSNHSSLANPASVYCNKVGGTTVIQALSNGAQYGLCQFEDNMACEEWALMRGECPVGGVKTTGYDTMGQRYCAWLGGKTLAVKNSTCTLPTGNICSTDNLYNGTCPES
;
A
#
# COMPACT_ATOMS: atom_id res chain seq x y z
N MET A 1 -56.39 -33.17 56.44
CA MET A 1 -55.71 -31.93 56.01
C MET A 1 -54.21 -32.24 55.89
N LYS A 2 -53.67 -32.45 54.69
CA LYS A 2 -52.23 -32.68 54.46
C LYS A 2 -51.60 -31.35 54.03
N LYS A 3 -50.66 -30.82 54.82
CA LYS A 3 -49.86 -29.64 54.47
C LYS A 3 -48.85 -30.05 53.39
N ILE A 4 -48.91 -29.39 52.24
CA ILE A 4 -47.91 -29.51 51.17
C ILE A 4 -46.88 -28.40 51.41
N THR A 5 -45.69 -28.77 51.84
CA THR A 5 -44.54 -27.87 51.95
C THR A 5 -43.88 -27.77 50.57
N ILE A 6 -43.99 -26.61 49.92
CA ILE A 6 -43.31 -26.32 48.65
C ILE A 6 -41.87 -25.90 48.98
N ILE A 7 -40.91 -26.75 48.66
CA ILE A 7 -39.48 -26.44 48.73
C ILE A 7 -39.10 -25.70 47.45
N ILE A 8 -38.88 -24.38 47.56
CA ILE A 8 -38.34 -23.56 46.47
C ILE A 8 -36.84 -23.86 46.39
N ILE A 9 -36.45 -24.73 45.46
CA ILE A 9 -35.04 -24.96 45.12
C ILE A 9 -34.59 -23.77 44.27
N CYS A 10 -33.83 -22.87 44.89
CA CYS A 10 -33.16 -21.77 44.20
C CYS A 10 -32.05 -22.38 43.32
N ILE A 11 -32.34 -22.57 42.03
CA ILE A 11 -31.34 -22.98 41.05
C ILE A 11 -30.50 -21.74 40.75
N CYS A 12 -29.38 -21.58 41.47
CA CYS A 12 -28.30 -20.69 41.05
C CYS A 12 -27.75 -21.22 39.73
N VAL A 13 -28.20 -20.65 38.61
CA VAL A 13 -27.58 -20.85 37.30
C VAL A 13 -26.21 -20.20 37.36
N VAL A 14 -25.20 -20.99 37.73
CA VAL A 14 -23.81 -20.62 37.51
C VAL A 14 -23.62 -20.58 36.00
N VAL A 15 -23.73 -19.38 35.42
CA VAL A 15 -23.33 -19.13 34.04
C VAL A 15 -21.81 -19.32 34.01
N PHE A 16 -21.39 -20.55 33.72
CA PHE A 16 -20.03 -20.85 33.32
C PHE A 16 -19.80 -20.06 32.01
N THR A 17 -19.21 -18.88 32.13
CA THR A 17 -18.58 -18.21 30.99
C THR A 17 -17.39 -19.08 30.60
N LEU A 18 -17.61 -20.06 29.72
CA LEU A 18 -16.54 -20.77 29.06
C LEU A 18 -15.58 -19.70 28.50
N PRO A 19 -14.28 -19.74 28.86
CA PRO A 19 -13.34 -18.79 28.28
C PRO A 19 -13.39 -19.02 26.77
N PHE A 20 -13.82 -18.01 26.01
CA PHE A 20 -13.77 -18.03 24.56
C PHE A 20 -12.30 -18.26 24.16
N VAL A 21 -11.97 -19.50 23.80
CA VAL A 21 -10.65 -19.85 23.29
C VAL A 21 -10.55 -19.27 21.89
N PHE A 22 -10.07 -18.02 21.80
CA PHE A 22 -9.80 -17.37 20.52
C PHE A 22 -8.81 -18.21 19.72
N SER A 23 -9.01 -18.31 18.41
CA SER A 23 -8.05 -18.95 17.51
C SER A 23 -6.68 -18.24 17.58
N ALA A 24 -5.59 -18.97 17.29
CA ALA A 24 -4.26 -18.35 17.16
C ALA A 24 -4.27 -17.20 16.13
N HIS A 25 -5.08 -17.32 15.08
CA HIS A 25 -5.26 -16.26 14.09
C HIS A 25 -5.94 -15.02 14.68
N GLU A 26 -6.98 -15.20 15.49
CA GLU A 26 -7.70 -14.11 16.16
C GLU A 26 -6.82 -13.38 17.19
N ARG A 27 -5.98 -14.12 17.94
CA ARG A 27 -5.00 -13.52 18.86
C ARG A 27 -3.96 -12.69 18.12
N ASN A 28 -3.43 -13.20 17.01
CA ASN A 28 -2.49 -12.46 16.18
C ASN A 28 -3.13 -11.19 15.61
N ALA A 29 -4.36 -11.29 15.10
CA ALA A 29 -5.12 -10.16 14.61
C ALA A 29 -5.31 -9.08 15.69
N ALA A 30 -5.68 -9.48 16.90
CA ALA A 30 -5.80 -8.54 18.03
C ALA A 30 -4.48 -7.83 18.35
N SER A 31 -3.35 -8.55 18.33
CA SER A 31 -2.02 -7.97 18.55
C SER A 31 -1.64 -6.94 17.48
N ILE A 32 -1.92 -7.23 16.21
CA ILE A 32 -1.63 -6.35 15.08
C ILE A 32 -2.48 -5.07 15.14
N LEU A 33 -3.78 -5.24 15.42
CA LEU A 33 -4.69 -4.09 15.55
C LEU A 33 -4.33 -3.22 16.75
N ALA A 34 -3.85 -3.82 17.84
CA ALA A 34 -3.36 -3.09 19.01
C ALA A 34 -2.09 -2.30 18.69
N SER A 35 -1.11 -2.89 17.98
CA SER A 35 0.13 -2.18 17.62
C SER A 35 -0.13 -1.03 16.63
N ALA A 36 -1.03 -1.20 15.67
CA ALA A 36 -1.41 -0.10 14.77
C ALA A 36 -2.01 1.10 15.53
N LYS A 37 -2.80 0.84 16.57
CA LYS A 37 -3.37 1.90 17.43
C LYS A 37 -2.30 2.62 18.26
N THR A 38 -1.27 1.92 18.71
CA THR A 38 -0.18 2.54 19.47
C THR A 38 0.79 3.31 18.56
N LYS A 39 0.96 2.91 17.30
CA LYS A 39 1.73 3.66 16.30
C LYS A 39 1.02 4.93 15.84
N LEU A 40 -0.32 4.91 15.77
CA LEU A 40 -1.15 6.06 15.43
C LEU A 40 -2.07 6.48 16.59
N THR A 41 -1.47 6.97 17.68
CA THR A 41 -2.20 7.44 18.87
C THR A 41 -3.11 8.63 18.59
N GLN A 42 -2.76 9.45 17.59
CA GLN A 42 -3.55 10.59 17.13
C GLN A 42 -4.79 10.22 16.31
N ALA A 43 -4.93 8.95 15.92
CA ALA A 43 -6.08 8.49 15.14
C ALA A 43 -7.24 8.06 16.03
N THR A 44 -8.43 8.53 15.70
CA THR A 44 -9.68 8.07 16.30
C THR A 44 -10.14 6.82 15.56
N TRP A 45 -9.87 5.65 16.15
CA TRP A 45 -10.20 4.36 15.57
C TRP A 45 -11.64 3.93 15.83
N GLY A 46 -12.29 3.38 14.80
CA GLY A 46 -13.59 2.73 14.90
C GLY A 46 -13.52 1.32 15.47
N LYS A 47 -14.64 0.60 15.37
CA LYS A 47 -14.72 -0.83 15.73
C LYS A 47 -14.25 -1.69 14.56
N PRO A 48 -13.60 -2.84 14.81
CA PRO A 48 -13.32 -3.82 13.77
C PRO A 48 -14.63 -4.30 13.11
N GLN A 49 -14.65 -4.39 11.79
CA GLN A 49 -15.77 -4.85 10.98
C GLN A 49 -15.35 -5.98 10.06
N LYS A 50 -16.23 -6.94 9.81
CA LYS A 50 -16.00 -7.95 8.76
C LYS A 50 -16.18 -7.28 7.40
N THR A 51 -15.18 -7.39 6.53
CA THR A 51 -15.20 -6.80 5.19
C THR A 51 -14.63 -7.76 4.17
N THR A 52 -14.87 -7.46 2.91
CA THR A 52 -14.21 -8.08 1.76
C THR A 52 -13.35 -7.03 1.11
N GLU A 53 -12.05 -7.30 0.96
CA GLU A 53 -11.10 -6.38 0.31
C GLU A 53 -10.61 -6.99 -1.01
N PRO A 54 -10.72 -6.25 -2.13
CA PRO A 54 -10.18 -6.71 -3.41
C PRO A 54 -8.66 -6.64 -3.38
N THR A 55 -7.99 -7.73 -3.74
CA THR A 55 -6.53 -7.83 -3.79
C THR A 55 -6.09 -8.55 -5.06
N PRO A 56 -4.80 -8.49 -5.43
CA PRO A 56 -4.23 -9.36 -6.46
C PRO A 56 -4.39 -10.87 -6.20
N TYR A 57 -4.71 -11.27 -4.97
CA TYR A 57 -5.02 -12.65 -4.60
C TYR A 57 -6.53 -12.96 -4.65
N GLY A 58 -7.33 -12.04 -5.21
CA GLY A 58 -8.78 -12.08 -5.23
C GLY A 58 -9.43 -11.31 -4.08
N ASP A 59 -10.75 -11.45 -3.98
CA ASP A 59 -11.56 -10.84 -2.94
C ASP A 59 -11.36 -11.57 -1.60
N LEU A 60 -10.66 -10.93 -0.68
CA LEU A 60 -10.32 -11.51 0.60
C LEU A 60 -11.35 -11.12 1.65
N ASN A 61 -11.98 -12.11 2.26
CA ASN A 61 -12.79 -11.90 3.45
C ASN A 61 -11.90 -11.76 4.68
N GLY A 62 -12.20 -10.81 5.55
CA GLY A 62 -11.40 -10.58 6.75
C GLY A 62 -12.00 -9.56 7.68
N VAL A 63 -11.16 -8.98 8.54
CA VAL A 63 -11.52 -7.95 9.50
C VAL A 63 -10.76 -6.67 9.18
N LYS A 64 -11.48 -5.57 9.01
CA LYS A 64 -10.93 -4.22 8.85
C LYS A 64 -11.20 -3.37 10.08
N ILE A 65 -10.21 -2.61 10.50
CA ILE A 65 -10.40 -1.45 11.37
C ILE A 65 -10.03 -0.19 10.58
N SER A 66 -10.82 0.87 10.73
CA SER A 66 -10.54 2.17 10.12
C SER A 66 -10.54 3.25 11.20
N GLY A 67 -9.68 4.25 11.01
CA GLY A 67 -9.57 5.41 11.88
C GLY A 67 -9.54 6.70 11.08
N LYS A 68 -9.82 7.81 11.75
CA LYS A 68 -9.66 9.17 11.19
C LYS A 68 -8.62 9.93 11.98
N LEU A 69 -7.75 10.66 11.29
CA LEU A 69 -6.82 11.59 11.93
C LEU A 69 -6.70 12.89 11.13
N THR A 70 -6.46 13.98 11.84
CA THR A 70 -6.18 15.29 11.24
C THR A 70 -4.67 15.42 11.09
N THR A 71 -4.20 15.68 9.87
CA THR A 71 -2.78 15.76 9.52
C THR A 71 -2.48 17.05 8.77
N SER A 72 -1.27 17.59 8.95
CA SER A 72 -0.76 18.75 8.20
C SER A 72 -0.26 18.38 6.80
N GLN A 73 -0.06 17.09 6.53
CA GLN A 73 0.40 16.57 5.24
C GLN A 73 -0.63 15.60 4.66
N ALA A 74 -0.75 15.57 3.33
CA ALA A 74 -1.69 14.67 2.64
C ALA A 74 -1.23 13.20 2.61
N THR A 75 0.04 12.94 2.97
CA THR A 75 0.66 11.63 3.05
C THR A 75 0.96 11.26 4.50
N LEU A 76 1.16 9.96 4.74
CA LEU A 76 1.50 9.42 6.06
C LEU A 76 2.66 8.44 5.91
N PRO A 77 3.67 8.50 6.79
CA PRO A 77 4.63 7.42 6.90
C PRO A 77 3.96 6.08 7.19
N HIS A 78 4.61 5.00 6.75
CA HIS A 78 4.25 3.64 7.13
C HIS A 78 4.11 3.51 8.66
N PHE A 79 2.98 2.97 9.11
CA PHE A 79 2.58 2.94 10.52
C PHE A 79 2.41 1.52 11.08
N GLU A 80 2.86 0.51 10.34
CA GLU A 80 2.97 -0.85 10.84
C GLU A 80 3.97 -0.95 11.99
N ASP A 81 3.82 -2.00 12.78
CA ASP A 81 4.84 -2.44 13.71
C ASP A 81 5.60 -3.61 13.08
N ALA A 82 6.67 -3.28 12.35
CA ALA A 82 7.48 -4.26 11.63
C ALA A 82 8.06 -5.35 12.55
N GLU A 83 8.40 -5.02 13.80
CA GLU A 83 8.90 -6.00 14.77
C GLU A 83 7.82 -7.01 15.15
N VAL A 84 6.61 -6.53 15.43
CA VAL A 84 5.45 -7.40 15.70
C VAL A 84 5.13 -8.28 14.49
N LEU A 85 5.13 -7.72 13.28
CA LEU A 85 4.85 -8.47 12.06
C LEU A 85 5.90 -9.57 11.81
N ASN A 86 7.18 -9.24 11.93
CA ASN A 86 8.30 -10.18 11.78
C ASN A 86 8.21 -11.31 12.81
N LYS A 87 7.96 -10.99 14.09
CA LYS A 87 7.78 -11.98 15.16
C LYS A 87 6.60 -12.91 14.89
N LEU A 88 5.55 -12.40 14.25
CA LEU A 88 4.39 -13.19 13.85
C LEU A 88 4.61 -13.95 12.53
N GLY A 89 5.74 -13.79 11.85
CA GLY A 89 6.08 -14.48 10.60
C GLY A 89 5.43 -13.87 9.35
N TYR A 90 5.04 -12.60 9.42
CA TYR A 90 4.61 -11.83 8.26
C TYR A 90 5.82 -11.19 7.59
N VAL A 91 5.89 -11.29 6.26
CA VAL A 91 6.91 -10.65 5.42
C VAL A 91 6.24 -9.68 4.44
N PRO A 92 6.90 -8.59 4.03
CA PRO A 92 6.37 -7.68 3.02
C PRO A 92 6.00 -8.41 1.73
N ASP A 93 4.93 -7.97 1.09
CA ASP A 93 4.51 -8.46 -0.23
C ASP A 93 4.31 -7.30 -1.20
N ASN A 94 5.24 -7.16 -2.15
CA ASN A 94 5.25 -6.06 -3.11
C ASN A 94 4.03 -6.06 -4.04
N LEU A 95 3.34 -7.20 -4.23
CA LEU A 95 2.12 -7.23 -5.03
C LEU A 95 0.98 -6.46 -4.35
N LEU A 96 1.04 -6.30 -3.03
CA LEU A 96 0.02 -5.63 -2.23
C LEU A 96 0.30 -4.14 -2.01
N SER A 97 1.34 -3.61 -2.66
CA SER A 97 1.76 -2.21 -2.51
C SER A 97 1.28 -1.36 -3.68
N ALA A 98 0.66 -0.22 -3.37
CA ALA A 98 0.30 0.80 -4.35
C ALA A 98 0.27 2.19 -3.70
N ASP A 99 0.89 3.15 -4.36
CA ASP A 99 0.96 4.54 -3.93
C ASP A 99 0.29 5.47 -4.95
N GLY A 100 -0.33 6.53 -4.44
CA GLY A 100 -0.92 7.58 -5.24
C GLY A 100 -0.96 8.91 -4.50
N PRO A 101 -1.33 10.02 -5.16
CA PRO A 101 -1.43 11.31 -4.51
C PRO A 101 -2.44 11.24 -3.36
N GLY A 102 -1.96 11.41 -2.13
CA GLY A 102 -2.79 11.37 -0.92
C GLY A 102 -3.29 9.97 -0.52
N SER A 103 -2.78 8.88 -1.08
CA SER A 103 -3.17 7.54 -0.66
C SER A 103 -2.04 6.53 -0.80
N SER A 104 -1.99 5.55 0.09
CA SER A 104 -1.07 4.43 0.00
C SER A 104 -1.74 3.17 0.54
N VAL A 105 -1.37 2.02 -0.03
CA VAL A 105 -1.62 0.70 0.53
C VAL A 105 -0.34 -0.10 0.44
N TRP A 106 -0.05 -0.88 1.48
CA TRP A 106 1.03 -1.85 1.48
C TRP A 106 0.62 -3.07 2.28
N GLY A 107 1.18 -4.22 1.93
CA GLY A 107 0.73 -5.48 2.49
C GLY A 107 1.83 -6.42 2.92
N TYR A 108 1.43 -7.36 3.77
CA TYR A 108 2.26 -8.40 4.31
C TYR A 108 1.58 -9.74 4.15
N LYS A 109 2.36 -10.78 3.85
CA LYS A 109 1.89 -12.15 3.80
C LYS A 109 2.57 -13.02 4.83
N LYS A 110 1.82 -13.98 5.36
CA LYS A 110 2.32 -15.09 6.15
C LYS A 110 1.84 -16.38 5.53
N GLN A 111 2.73 -17.33 5.30
CA GLN A 111 2.40 -18.67 4.81
C GLN A 111 2.73 -19.72 5.87
N ASN A 112 1.77 -20.58 6.20
CA ASN A 112 1.97 -21.67 7.15
C ASN A 112 1.15 -22.89 6.70
N SER A 113 1.83 -24.02 6.43
CA SER A 113 1.22 -25.30 6.08
C SER A 113 0.14 -25.21 4.99
N GLY A 114 0.44 -24.52 3.89
CA GLY A 114 -0.49 -24.35 2.75
C GLY A 114 -1.61 -23.31 2.94
N LYS A 115 -1.63 -22.63 4.09
CA LYS A 115 -2.52 -21.50 4.38
C LYS A 115 -1.75 -20.20 4.29
N THR A 116 -2.33 -19.21 3.63
CA THR A 116 -1.80 -17.85 3.55
C THR A 116 -2.71 -16.90 4.32
N SER A 117 -2.13 -15.94 5.01
CA SER A 117 -2.82 -14.86 5.70
C SER A 117 -2.22 -13.54 5.23
N ILE A 118 -3.07 -12.57 4.91
CA ILE A 118 -2.68 -11.28 4.34
C ILE A 118 -3.07 -10.16 5.30
N ILE A 119 -2.21 -9.16 5.44
CA ILE A 119 -2.50 -7.91 6.12
C ILE A 119 -2.32 -6.78 5.12
N LEU A 120 -3.25 -5.83 5.11
CA LEU A 120 -3.13 -4.57 4.37
C LEU A 120 -3.16 -3.41 5.35
N TYR A 121 -2.19 -2.52 5.21
CA TYR A 121 -2.20 -1.20 5.82
C TYR A 121 -2.48 -0.19 4.72
N SER A 122 -3.24 0.85 5.04
CA SER A 122 -3.53 1.89 4.06
C SER A 122 -3.87 3.23 4.71
N TYR A 123 -3.70 4.29 3.94
CA TYR A 123 -4.31 5.58 4.21
C TYR A 123 -4.91 6.18 2.94
N ASN A 124 -5.91 7.05 3.12
CA ASN A 124 -6.53 7.82 2.05
C ASN A 124 -6.90 9.21 2.57
N THR A 125 -6.39 10.22 1.88
CA THR A 125 -6.71 11.63 2.04
C THR A 125 -7.52 12.06 0.83
N LYS A 126 -8.71 12.60 1.05
CA LYS A 126 -9.55 13.08 -0.06
C LYS A 126 -8.97 14.39 -0.62
N PRO A 127 -8.67 14.48 -1.92
CA PRO A 127 -8.22 15.75 -2.52
C PRO A 127 -9.35 16.78 -2.50
N SER A 128 -8.97 18.05 -2.55
CA SER A 128 -9.90 19.16 -2.76
C SER A 128 -10.46 19.12 -4.19
N SER A 129 -11.63 19.73 -4.39
CA SER A 129 -12.27 19.79 -5.72
C SER A 129 -11.32 20.43 -6.73
N THR A 130 -10.90 19.65 -7.73
CA THR A 130 -10.04 20.08 -8.83
C THR A 130 -10.80 20.03 -10.14
N LYS A 131 -10.49 20.90 -11.09
CA LYS A 131 -11.07 20.76 -12.42
C LYS A 131 -10.45 19.57 -13.13
N LYS A 132 -11.14 19.08 -14.16
CA LYS A 132 -10.61 18.02 -15.02
C LYS A 132 -9.24 18.42 -15.59
N ASN A 133 -8.27 17.52 -15.53
CA ASN A 133 -6.88 17.69 -15.99
C ASN A 133 -6.04 18.69 -15.18
N GLU A 134 -6.46 19.08 -13.97
CA GLU A 134 -5.62 19.85 -13.05
C GLU A 134 -4.94 18.92 -12.02
N PRO A 135 -3.72 19.23 -11.54
CA PRO A 135 -3.06 18.46 -10.48
C PRO A 135 -3.91 18.39 -9.22
N LEU A 136 -3.92 17.22 -8.57
CA LEU A 136 -4.66 17.01 -7.31
C LEU A 136 -4.13 17.96 -6.22
N GLN A 137 -5.04 18.73 -5.62
CA GLN A 137 -4.72 19.68 -4.55
C GLN A 137 -5.17 19.14 -3.20
N PHE A 138 -4.34 19.34 -2.16
CA PHE A 138 -4.64 18.93 -0.79
C PHE A 138 -4.53 20.12 0.15
N ASN A 139 -5.67 20.61 0.63
CA ASN A 139 -5.73 21.70 1.59
C ASN A 139 -5.64 21.13 3.00
N CYS A 140 -4.43 20.97 3.52
CA CYS A 140 -4.21 20.49 4.88
C CYS A 140 -4.07 21.68 5.88
N PRO A 141 -4.56 21.58 7.14
CA PRO A 141 -4.90 20.36 7.84
C PRO A 141 -6.14 19.66 7.28
N CYS A 142 -5.96 18.40 6.92
CA CYS A 142 -6.91 17.60 6.17
C CYS A 142 -7.26 16.34 6.98
N THR A 143 -8.46 15.81 6.78
CA THR A 143 -8.87 14.55 7.42
C THR A 143 -8.43 13.37 6.55
N MET A 144 -7.60 12.52 7.14
CA MET A 144 -7.13 11.28 6.52
C MET A 144 -7.82 10.07 7.15
N THR A 145 -8.20 9.11 6.31
CA THR A 145 -8.69 7.80 6.75
C THR A 145 -7.53 6.83 6.73
N VAL A 146 -7.25 6.17 7.85
CA VAL A 146 -6.29 5.07 7.94
C VAL A 146 -7.04 3.76 8.11
N SER A 147 -6.50 2.65 7.59
CA SER A 147 -7.13 1.33 7.74
C SER A 147 -6.10 0.22 7.88
N VAL A 148 -6.45 -0.79 8.68
CA VAL A 148 -5.75 -2.07 8.74
C VAL A 148 -6.76 -3.18 8.46
N PHE A 149 -6.50 -3.98 7.44
CA PHE A 149 -7.27 -5.16 7.09
C PHE A 149 -6.45 -6.43 7.33
N ILE A 150 -7.09 -7.46 7.88
CA ILE A 150 -6.49 -8.75 8.15
C ILE A 150 -7.40 -9.81 7.53
N SER A 151 -6.90 -10.53 6.53
CA SER A 151 -7.66 -11.57 5.85
C SER A 151 -7.87 -12.77 6.76
N ASN A 152 -8.95 -13.52 6.51
CA ASN A 152 -9.02 -14.91 6.94
C ASN A 152 -7.90 -15.73 6.27
N ASN A 153 -7.59 -16.90 6.82
CA ASN A 153 -6.64 -17.81 6.17
C ASN A 153 -7.21 -18.31 4.83
N ILE A 154 -6.46 -18.14 3.74
CA ILE A 154 -6.77 -18.64 2.40
C ILE A 154 -5.91 -19.87 2.09
N ASN A 155 -6.48 -20.88 1.42
CA ASN A 155 -5.72 -22.07 1.00
C ASN A 155 -5.03 -21.79 -0.33
N THR A 156 -3.70 -21.78 -0.36
CA THR A 156 -2.92 -21.45 -1.58
C THR A 156 -2.52 -22.67 -2.41
N ASN A 157 -3.14 -23.82 -2.20
CA ASN A 157 -2.95 -25.02 -3.04
C ASN A 157 -3.81 -25.01 -4.31
N SER A 158 -4.71 -24.05 -4.48
CA SER A 158 -5.40 -23.83 -5.74
C SER A 158 -4.57 -22.91 -6.62
N LYS A 159 -4.03 -23.47 -7.70
CA LYS A 159 -3.49 -22.78 -8.88
C LYS A 159 -4.59 -22.01 -9.66
N ASP A 160 -5.61 -21.53 -8.93
CA ASP A 160 -6.93 -21.10 -9.42
C ASP A 160 -7.43 -19.84 -8.70
N SER A 161 -6.51 -19.04 -8.12
CA SER A 161 -6.83 -17.69 -7.65
C SER A 161 -6.16 -16.58 -8.48
N LEU A 162 -5.69 -16.91 -9.70
CA LEU A 162 -5.62 -15.93 -10.78
C LEU A 162 -7.01 -15.82 -11.43
N SER A 163 -8.06 -15.60 -10.63
CA SER A 163 -9.34 -15.17 -11.20
C SER A 163 -9.20 -13.70 -11.55
N ASN A 164 -9.31 -13.39 -12.84
CA ASN A 164 -9.41 -12.07 -13.44
C ASN A 164 -10.38 -11.14 -12.69
N HIS A 165 -9.92 -10.52 -11.60
CA HIS A 165 -10.60 -9.41 -10.99
C HIS A 165 -9.56 -8.37 -10.59
N SER A 166 -9.67 -7.24 -11.26
CA SER A 166 -8.92 -6.03 -11.01
C SER A 166 -9.12 -5.55 -9.57
N SER A 167 -8.19 -5.87 -8.66
CA SER A 167 -7.67 -4.80 -7.80
C SER A 167 -7.33 -3.65 -8.74
N LEU A 168 -7.78 -2.42 -8.49
CA LEU A 168 -7.62 -1.28 -9.42
C LEU A 168 -6.14 -1.18 -9.83
N ALA A 169 -5.77 -1.88 -10.90
CA ALA A 169 -4.38 -2.16 -11.18
C ALA A 169 -3.77 -0.82 -11.51
N ASN A 170 -2.58 -0.52 -10.96
CA ASN A 170 -1.95 0.77 -11.15
C ASN A 170 -2.04 1.13 -12.64
N PRO A 171 -2.79 2.20 -13.02
CA PRO A 171 -3.04 2.50 -14.42
C PRO A 171 -1.74 2.62 -15.23
N ALA A 172 -0.68 3.12 -14.60
CA ALA A 172 0.64 3.23 -15.20
C ALA A 172 1.27 1.86 -15.48
N SER A 173 1.20 0.93 -14.51
CA SER A 173 1.69 -0.44 -14.69
C SER A 173 0.83 -1.24 -15.68
N VAL A 174 -0.49 -1.04 -15.69
CA VAL A 174 -1.39 -1.63 -16.72
C VAL A 174 -1.00 -1.11 -18.10
N TYR A 175 -0.75 0.19 -18.22
CA TYR A 175 -0.33 0.80 -19.47
C TYR A 175 1.04 0.27 -19.93
N CYS A 176 2.01 0.13 -19.01
CA CYS A 176 3.32 -0.46 -19.28
C CYS A 176 3.18 -1.84 -19.94
N ASN A 177 2.42 -2.74 -19.32
CA ASN A 177 2.16 -4.08 -19.87
C ASN A 177 1.44 -4.02 -21.21
N LYS A 178 0.47 -3.11 -21.37
CA LYS A 178 -0.28 -2.93 -22.62
C LYS A 178 0.61 -2.51 -23.79
N VAL A 179 1.64 -1.71 -23.54
CA VAL A 179 2.58 -1.26 -24.58
C VAL A 179 3.77 -2.21 -24.78
N GLY A 180 3.72 -3.40 -24.18
CA GLY A 180 4.73 -4.45 -24.35
C GLY A 180 5.94 -4.34 -23.42
N GLY A 181 5.86 -3.51 -22.39
CA GLY A 181 6.89 -3.43 -21.35
C GLY A 181 6.57 -4.32 -20.13
N THR A 182 7.53 -4.42 -19.21
CA THR A 182 7.39 -5.10 -17.92
C THR A 182 7.66 -4.13 -16.78
N THR A 183 6.74 -4.07 -15.82
CA THR A 183 6.87 -3.25 -14.61
C THR A 183 7.95 -3.79 -13.68
N VAL A 184 8.86 -2.92 -13.24
CA VAL A 184 9.86 -3.18 -12.20
C VAL A 184 9.87 -2.03 -11.21
N ILE A 185 9.72 -2.32 -9.92
CA ILE A 185 9.80 -1.30 -8.88
C ILE A 185 11.27 -1.05 -8.51
N GLN A 186 11.66 0.23 -8.48
CA GLN A 186 12.97 0.69 -8.04
C GLN A 186 12.83 1.71 -6.90
N ALA A 187 13.94 2.00 -6.24
CA ALA A 187 14.01 2.98 -5.16
C ALA A 187 14.96 4.13 -5.51
N LEU A 188 14.56 5.34 -5.18
CA LEU A 188 15.39 6.53 -5.12
C LEU A 188 16.37 6.45 -3.94
N SER A 189 17.37 7.34 -3.91
CA SER A 189 18.37 7.30 -2.83
C SER A 189 17.81 7.64 -1.45
N ASN A 190 16.64 8.28 -1.39
CA ASN A 190 15.91 8.56 -0.15
C ASN A 190 14.96 7.43 0.28
N GLY A 191 14.90 6.33 -0.48
CA GLY A 191 14.03 5.17 -0.21
C GLY A 191 12.62 5.27 -0.80
N ALA A 192 12.23 6.39 -1.41
CA ALA A 192 10.98 6.49 -2.15
C ALA A 192 10.99 5.54 -3.35
N GLN A 193 9.88 4.88 -3.62
CA GLN A 193 9.77 3.91 -4.70
C GLN A 193 9.16 4.54 -5.96
N TYR A 194 9.61 4.08 -7.12
CA TYR A 194 9.05 4.44 -8.42
C TYR A 194 8.91 3.19 -9.30
N GLY A 195 7.92 3.20 -10.19
CA GLY A 195 7.71 2.17 -11.18
C GLY A 195 8.56 2.44 -12.42
N LEU A 196 9.31 1.45 -12.89
CA LEU A 196 10.04 1.49 -14.14
C LEU A 196 9.44 0.49 -15.13
N CYS A 197 8.95 0.98 -16.26
CA CYS A 197 8.55 0.16 -17.38
C CYS A 197 9.78 -0.21 -18.23
N GLN A 198 10.16 -1.49 -18.19
CA GLN A 198 11.30 -2.02 -18.95
C GLN A 198 10.83 -2.63 -20.26
N PHE A 199 11.55 -2.33 -21.34
CA PHE A 199 11.38 -2.91 -22.66
C PHE A 199 12.62 -3.74 -23.03
N GLU A 200 12.61 -4.33 -24.22
CA GLU A 200 13.78 -5.00 -24.80
C GLU A 200 14.99 -4.05 -24.92
N ASP A 201 16.19 -4.61 -25.08
CA ASP A 201 17.44 -3.86 -25.23
C ASP A 201 17.79 -2.89 -24.08
N ASN A 202 17.31 -3.18 -22.86
CA ASN A 202 17.49 -2.34 -21.67
C ASN A 202 16.93 -0.91 -21.83
N MET A 203 15.94 -0.76 -22.70
CA MET A 203 15.19 0.48 -22.85
C MET A 203 14.17 0.59 -21.72
N ALA A 204 13.97 1.77 -21.16
CA ALA A 204 13.02 1.93 -20.07
C ALA A 204 12.44 3.34 -19.98
N CYS A 205 11.31 3.46 -19.29
CA CYS A 205 10.67 4.71 -18.89
C CYS A 205 10.13 4.58 -17.47
N GLU A 206 10.03 5.67 -16.73
CA GLU A 206 9.21 5.70 -15.51
C GLU A 206 7.74 5.54 -15.93
N GLU A 207 6.97 4.72 -15.21
CA GLU A 207 5.66 4.26 -15.66
C GLU A 207 4.65 5.39 -15.84
N TRP A 208 4.66 6.37 -14.94
CA TRP A 208 3.75 7.51 -15.04
C TRP A 208 4.15 8.45 -16.16
N ALA A 209 5.45 8.72 -16.36
CA ALA A 209 5.97 9.49 -17.48
C ALA A 209 5.62 8.83 -18.83
N LEU A 210 5.74 7.50 -18.92
CA LEU A 210 5.31 6.72 -20.08
C LEU A 210 3.80 6.87 -20.33
N MET A 211 2.98 6.73 -19.29
CA MET A 211 1.52 6.82 -19.42
C MET A 211 1.06 8.24 -19.83
N ARG A 212 1.74 9.29 -19.36
CA ARG A 212 1.47 10.69 -19.75
C ARG A 212 2.01 11.05 -21.15
N GLY A 213 2.79 10.17 -21.77
CA GLY A 213 3.44 10.43 -23.06
C GLY A 213 4.66 11.36 -22.96
N GLU A 214 5.18 11.57 -21.76
CA GLU A 214 6.41 12.34 -21.51
C GLU A 214 7.65 11.50 -21.84
N CYS A 215 7.56 10.19 -21.67
CA CYS A 215 8.55 9.22 -22.11
C CYS A 215 7.98 8.36 -23.24
N PRO A 216 8.72 8.12 -24.34
CA PRO A 216 8.19 7.44 -25.52
C PRO A 216 7.88 5.96 -25.28
N VAL A 217 6.84 5.46 -25.96
CA VAL A 217 6.57 4.01 -26.05
C VAL A 217 7.77 3.30 -26.67
N GLY A 218 8.23 2.22 -26.04
CA GLY A 218 9.47 1.54 -26.38
C GLY A 218 10.68 1.98 -25.54
N GLY A 219 10.51 2.95 -24.64
CA GLY A 219 11.53 3.34 -23.68
C GLY A 219 12.55 4.34 -24.22
N VAL A 220 13.45 4.79 -23.35
CA VAL A 220 14.66 5.53 -23.72
C VAL A 220 15.91 4.73 -23.37
N LYS A 221 16.94 4.87 -24.21
CA LYS A 221 18.24 4.24 -23.98
C LYS A 221 19.03 5.07 -22.99
N THR A 222 19.35 4.49 -21.84
CA THR A 222 20.09 5.20 -20.79
C THR A 222 21.50 4.66 -20.55
N THR A 223 21.98 3.75 -21.42
CA THR A 223 23.34 3.18 -21.33
C THR A 223 24.44 4.21 -21.53
N GLY A 224 24.15 5.37 -22.13
CA GLY A 224 25.10 6.47 -22.31
C GLY A 224 25.22 7.44 -21.14
N TYR A 225 24.50 7.18 -20.04
CA TYR A 225 24.57 7.99 -18.82
C TYR A 225 25.41 7.33 -17.73
N ASP A 226 26.19 8.13 -17.04
CA ASP A 226 27.16 7.71 -16.03
C ASP A 226 26.52 7.51 -14.66
N THR A 227 25.47 8.27 -14.33
CA THR A 227 24.86 8.27 -12.99
C THR A 227 23.40 7.85 -13.01
N MET A 228 22.91 7.31 -11.89
CA MET A 228 21.49 6.98 -11.75
C MET A 228 20.59 8.20 -11.87
N GLY A 229 21.01 9.38 -11.39
CA GLY A 229 20.22 10.60 -11.55
C GLY A 229 20.06 11.04 -13.00
N GLN A 230 21.07 10.82 -13.85
CA GLN A 230 20.95 11.08 -15.28
C GLN A 230 19.99 10.10 -15.95
N ARG A 231 20.08 8.81 -15.61
CA ARG A 231 19.16 7.78 -16.12
C ARG A 231 17.72 8.06 -15.69
N TYR A 232 17.54 8.39 -14.42
CA TYR A 232 16.24 8.72 -13.83
C TYR A 232 15.62 9.96 -14.49
N CYS A 233 16.41 11.02 -14.71
CA CYS A 233 15.96 12.18 -15.50
C CYS A 233 15.43 11.78 -16.87
N ALA A 234 16.16 10.94 -17.61
CA ALA A 234 15.74 10.47 -18.93
C ALA A 234 14.47 9.61 -18.85
N TRP A 235 14.35 8.74 -17.84
CA TRP A 235 13.15 7.91 -17.62
C TRP A 235 11.90 8.73 -17.28
N LEU A 236 12.05 9.89 -16.64
CA LEU A 236 10.98 10.86 -16.42
C LEU A 236 10.62 11.68 -17.68
N GLY A 237 11.24 11.41 -18.84
CA GLY A 237 11.07 12.21 -20.06
C GLY A 237 11.83 13.54 -20.03
N GLY A 238 12.68 13.75 -19.02
CA GLY A 238 13.51 14.93 -18.89
C GLY A 238 14.72 14.93 -19.83
N LYS A 239 15.32 16.11 -19.99
CA LYS A 239 16.53 16.31 -20.80
C LYS A 239 17.72 16.57 -19.88
N THR A 240 18.80 15.80 -20.07
CA THR A 240 20.06 15.98 -19.35
C THR A 240 21.25 15.58 -20.22
N LEU A 241 22.43 16.06 -19.85
CA LEU A 241 23.71 15.77 -20.49
C LEU A 241 24.45 14.68 -19.73
N ALA A 242 25.18 13.83 -20.45
CA ALA A 242 26.09 12.83 -19.86
C ALA A 242 27.41 13.49 -19.42
N VAL A 243 27.33 14.37 -18.44
CA VAL A 243 28.48 15.08 -17.83
C VAL A 243 28.31 15.16 -16.32
N LYS A 244 29.43 15.28 -15.61
CA LYS A 244 29.42 15.43 -14.14
C LYS A 244 28.64 16.68 -13.73
N ASN A 245 27.89 16.58 -12.62
CA ASN A 245 27.05 17.66 -12.08
C ASN A 245 26.00 18.19 -13.08
N SER A 246 25.51 17.32 -13.96
CA SER A 246 24.47 17.66 -14.93
C SER A 246 23.17 18.13 -14.27
N THR A 247 22.42 18.95 -15.00
CA THR A 247 21.05 19.32 -14.65
C THR A 247 20.05 18.50 -15.47
N CYS A 248 18.89 18.25 -14.89
CA CYS A 248 17.72 17.71 -15.54
C CYS A 248 16.72 18.83 -15.79
N THR A 249 16.25 18.97 -17.02
CA THR A 249 15.08 19.79 -17.36
C THR A 249 13.90 18.85 -17.58
N LEU A 250 12.93 18.88 -16.67
CA LEU A 250 11.73 18.03 -16.71
C LEU A 250 10.71 18.54 -17.74
N PRO A 251 9.80 17.68 -18.23
CA PRO A 251 8.71 18.08 -19.12
C PRO A 251 7.83 19.21 -18.57
N THR A 252 7.70 19.29 -17.24
CA THR A 252 6.97 20.34 -16.51
C THR A 252 7.66 21.71 -16.56
N GLY A 253 8.93 21.77 -16.99
CA GLY A 253 9.76 22.99 -16.99
C GLY A 253 10.64 23.14 -15.74
N ASN A 254 10.47 22.29 -14.72
CA ASN A 254 11.32 22.29 -13.53
C ASN A 254 12.76 21.92 -13.89
N ILE A 255 13.74 22.62 -13.29
CA ILE A 255 15.17 22.39 -13.53
C ILE A 255 15.85 22.11 -12.20
N CYS A 256 16.53 20.96 -12.10
CA CYS A 256 17.24 20.51 -10.91
C CYS A 256 18.57 19.85 -11.27
N SER A 257 19.52 19.74 -10.33
CA SER A 257 20.65 18.83 -10.54
C SER A 257 20.15 17.38 -10.59
N THR A 258 20.82 16.54 -11.38
CA THR A 258 20.44 15.12 -11.49
C THR A 258 20.56 14.38 -10.15
N ASP A 259 21.48 14.81 -9.28
CA ASP A 259 21.64 14.23 -7.94
C ASP A 259 20.49 14.63 -7.01
N ASN A 260 20.04 15.88 -7.08
CA ASN A 260 18.89 16.36 -6.30
C ASN A 260 17.56 15.76 -6.77
N LEU A 261 17.50 15.41 -8.06
CA LEU A 261 16.37 14.66 -8.59
C LEU A 261 16.36 13.23 -8.01
N TYR A 262 17.49 12.53 -8.06
CA TYR A 262 17.59 11.15 -7.59
C TYR A 262 17.48 10.98 -6.07
N ASN A 263 17.82 12.02 -5.30
CA ASN A 263 17.62 12.02 -3.85
C ASN A 263 16.24 12.54 -3.42
N GLY A 264 15.37 12.87 -4.38
CA GLY A 264 14.00 13.34 -4.12
C GLY A 264 13.92 14.68 -3.39
N THR A 265 14.95 15.53 -3.48
CA THR A 265 14.91 16.91 -2.96
C THR A 265 14.47 17.92 -4.02
N CYS A 266 14.31 17.49 -5.27
CA CYS A 266 13.70 18.25 -6.35
C CYS A 266 12.20 17.94 -6.47
N PRO A 267 11.31 18.95 -6.54
CA PRO A 267 9.92 18.72 -6.86
C PRO A 267 9.75 18.31 -8.33
N GLU A 268 9.25 17.09 -8.55
CA GLU A 268 8.94 16.56 -9.89
C GLU A 268 7.70 17.24 -10.52
N SER A 269 6.97 18.02 -9.72
CA SER A 269 5.81 18.84 -10.09
C SER A 269 5.82 20.18 -9.35
#